data_AF-E6XIS2-F1
#
_entry.id   AF-E6XIS2-F1
#
_cell.length_a   1.000
_cell.length_b   1.000
_cell.length_c   1.000
_cell.angle_alpha   90.00
_cell.angle_beta   90.00
_cell.angle_gamma   90.00
#
_symmetry.space_group_name_H-M   'P 1'
#
loop_
_entity.id
_entity.type
_entity.pdbx_description
1 polymer ?
#
loop_
_entity_poly.entity_id
_entity_poly.type
_entity_poly.pdbx_seq_one_letter_code
_entity_poly.pdbx_strand_id
1 'polypeptide(L)'
;MELVDRYIAAVQRELPENKRQEIGRELKANIYDQLDALSEQGQLTEVQVTEVLKTMGHPRKVAQQFSPSTPIVAIEDIPLLKHTLIMVLGVLFVLQVVGGTMQWLGTSGASLVGFLHYIAAGFIEDACFAFTAIVLSFWLVSTQEKTVTGRHCQTWEPQNLPKVGPGWEHISLSDVFTDLATYIFLLLVIWPSVWMSPEQLSTLTVIFSANAQQLLQWFSPIIVLSVVNSLWQLRRRVWAVELLVANIGINVAYALFLLILAFSGPILQSTNEAWLSIATLAMLNKGLSYCLIIAALFPCYESVRDILRCRK
;
A
#
# COMPACT_ATOMS: atom_id res chain seq x y z
N MET A 1 -38.15 -37.84 -8.83
CA MET A 1 -37.13 -37.03 -9.56
C MET A 1 -37.18 -35.55 -9.20
N GLU A 2 -38.35 -34.98 -8.92
CA GLU A 2 -38.51 -33.55 -8.58
C GLU A 2 -37.62 -33.06 -7.41
N LEU A 3 -37.38 -33.88 -6.39
CA LEU A 3 -36.53 -33.54 -5.24
C LEU A 3 -35.04 -33.37 -5.60
N VAL A 4 -34.55 -34.14 -6.56
CA VAL A 4 -33.16 -34.07 -7.06
C VAL A 4 -32.97 -32.77 -7.84
N ASP A 5 -33.90 -32.45 -8.73
CA ASP A 5 -33.89 -31.20 -9.49
C ASP A 5 -33.94 -29.98 -8.55
N ARG A 6 -34.75 -30.05 -7.48
CA ARG A 6 -34.81 -29.00 -6.44
C ARG A 6 -33.49 -28.87 -5.66
N TYR A 7 -32.80 -29.97 -5.35
CA TYR A 7 -31.51 -29.95 -4.65
C TYR A 7 -30.38 -29.39 -5.51
N ILE A 8 -30.30 -29.80 -6.79
CA ILE A 8 -29.29 -29.29 -7.73
C ILE A 8 -29.51 -27.81 -7.98
N ALA A 9 -30.76 -27.39 -8.17
CA ALA A 9 -31.09 -25.97 -8.27
C ALA A 9 -30.64 -25.20 -7.02
N ALA A 10 -30.70 -25.80 -5.82
CA ALA A 10 -30.21 -25.19 -4.59
C ALA A 10 -28.67 -25.11 -4.52
N VAL A 11 -27.93 -26.09 -5.04
CA VAL A 11 -26.46 -26.05 -5.13
C VAL A 11 -25.99 -25.04 -6.18
N GLN A 12 -26.62 -25.03 -7.36
CA GLN A 12 -26.31 -24.07 -8.43
C GLN A 12 -26.47 -22.62 -7.99
N ARG A 13 -27.49 -22.33 -7.16
CA ARG A 13 -27.72 -20.97 -6.61
C ARG A 13 -26.55 -20.45 -5.75
N GLU A 14 -25.76 -21.34 -5.17
CA GLU A 14 -24.63 -21.01 -4.28
C GLU A 14 -23.26 -20.96 -5.02
N LEU A 15 -23.26 -21.14 -6.35
CA LEU A 15 -22.06 -21.11 -7.20
C LEU A 15 -21.95 -19.81 -8.03
N PRO A 16 -20.73 -19.41 -8.46
CA PRO A 16 -20.52 -18.31 -9.41
C PRO A 16 -21.26 -18.53 -10.74
N GLU A 17 -21.89 -17.50 -11.32
CA GLU A 17 -22.77 -17.60 -12.50
C GLU A 17 -22.15 -18.30 -13.71
N ASN A 18 -20.88 -18.00 -13.98
CA ASN A 18 -20.12 -18.60 -15.07
C ASN A 18 -19.90 -20.10 -14.92
N LYS A 19 -20.13 -20.68 -13.74
CA LYS A 19 -19.94 -22.11 -13.46
C LYS A 19 -21.22 -22.86 -13.11
N ARG A 20 -22.36 -22.17 -12.96
CA ARG A 20 -23.64 -22.78 -12.50
C ARG A 20 -24.15 -23.86 -13.44
N GLN A 21 -24.17 -23.58 -14.74
CA GLN A 21 -24.72 -24.52 -15.72
C GLN A 21 -23.83 -25.75 -15.88
N GLU A 22 -22.52 -25.54 -15.94
CA GLU A 22 -21.53 -26.60 -16.06
C GLU A 22 -21.53 -27.51 -14.82
N ILE A 23 -21.28 -26.93 -13.64
CA ILE A 23 -21.23 -27.69 -12.38
C ILE A 23 -22.57 -28.32 -12.05
N GLY A 24 -23.69 -27.65 -12.30
CA GLY A 24 -24.99 -28.24 -11.99
C GLY A 24 -25.40 -29.35 -12.95
N ARG A 25 -24.95 -29.32 -14.22
CA ARG A 25 -25.13 -30.45 -15.14
C ARG A 25 -24.30 -31.65 -14.69
N GLU A 26 -23.05 -31.43 -14.28
CA GLU A 26 -22.18 -32.49 -13.73
C GLU A 26 -22.76 -33.08 -12.45
N LEU A 27 -23.21 -32.22 -11.53
CA LEU A 27 -23.83 -32.65 -10.28
C LEU A 27 -25.12 -33.42 -10.53
N LYS A 28 -25.90 -33.00 -11.54
CA LYS A 28 -27.11 -33.72 -11.95
C LYS A 28 -26.77 -35.12 -12.45
N ALA A 29 -25.85 -35.24 -13.41
CA ALA A 29 -25.44 -36.54 -13.93
C ALA A 29 -24.98 -37.47 -12.79
N ASN A 30 -24.13 -36.96 -11.90
CA ASN A 30 -23.62 -37.73 -10.77
C ASN A 30 -24.70 -38.25 -9.81
N ILE A 31 -25.72 -37.44 -9.50
CA ILE A 31 -26.81 -37.87 -8.63
C ILE A 31 -27.67 -38.94 -9.32
N TYR A 32 -27.91 -38.80 -10.62
CA TYR A 32 -28.70 -39.78 -11.38
C TYR A 32 -27.98 -41.12 -11.50
N ASP A 33 -26.67 -41.13 -11.76
CA ASP A 33 -25.88 -42.36 -11.81
C ASP A 33 -25.94 -43.14 -10.47
N GLN A 34 -25.91 -42.42 -9.34
CA GLN A 34 -26.05 -43.05 -8.02
C GLN A 34 -27.44 -43.64 -7.77
N LEU A 35 -28.49 -42.99 -8.26
CA LEU A 35 -29.85 -43.47 -8.14
C LEU A 35 -30.11 -44.67 -9.06
N ASP A 36 -29.56 -44.68 -10.26
CA ASP A 36 -29.70 -45.78 -11.21
C ASP A 36 -29.01 -47.05 -10.69
N ALA A 37 -27.81 -46.94 -10.09
CA ALA A 37 -27.14 -48.06 -9.44
C ALA A 37 -27.94 -48.67 -8.27
N LEU A 38 -28.70 -47.85 -7.54
CA LEU A 38 -29.62 -48.32 -6.49
C LEU A 38 -30.87 -48.98 -7.09
N SER A 39 -31.29 -48.56 -8.28
CA SER A 39 -32.44 -49.12 -8.98
C SER A 39 -32.20 -50.52 -9.54
N GLU A 40 -30.95 -50.87 -9.87
CA GLU A 40 -30.57 -52.22 -10.30
C GLU A 40 -30.76 -53.27 -9.17
N GLN A 41 -30.85 -52.81 -7.92
CA GLN A 41 -31.04 -53.64 -6.72
C GLN A 41 -32.52 -53.75 -6.30
N GLY A 42 -33.44 -53.00 -6.92
CA GLY A 42 -34.87 -53.01 -6.62
C GLY A 42 -35.60 -51.72 -6.98
N GLN A 43 -36.93 -51.67 -6.79
CA GLN A 43 -37.70 -50.47 -7.08
C GLN A 43 -37.30 -49.28 -6.18
N LEU A 44 -36.90 -48.19 -6.82
CA LEU A 44 -36.56 -46.92 -6.16
C LEU A 44 -37.75 -46.37 -5.38
N THR A 45 -37.56 -46.17 -4.08
CA THR A 45 -38.55 -45.53 -3.19
C THR A 45 -38.13 -44.09 -2.88
N GLU A 46 -39.09 -43.16 -2.72
CA GLU A 46 -38.80 -41.75 -2.39
C GLU A 46 -37.93 -41.55 -1.13
N VAL A 47 -38.01 -42.49 -0.19
CA VAL A 47 -37.19 -42.49 1.04
C VAL A 47 -35.70 -42.66 0.72
N GLN A 48 -35.36 -43.54 -0.23
CA GLN A 48 -33.98 -43.79 -0.65
C GLN A 48 -33.37 -42.58 -1.37
N VAL A 49 -34.17 -41.90 -2.22
CA VAL A 49 -33.75 -40.65 -2.88
C VAL A 49 -33.43 -39.56 -1.85
N THR A 50 -34.26 -39.46 -0.80
CA THR A 50 -34.06 -38.47 0.26
C THR A 50 -32.80 -38.76 1.09
N GLU A 51 -32.49 -40.03 1.32
CA GLU A 51 -31.30 -40.48 2.06
C GLU A 51 -30.00 -40.20 1.30
N VAL A 52 -29.99 -40.44 -0.01
CA VAL A 52 -28.85 -40.09 -0.89
C VAL A 52 -28.57 -38.57 -0.85
N LEU A 53 -29.61 -37.74 -1.00
CA LEU A 53 -29.45 -36.28 -0.95
C LEU A 53 -29.02 -35.76 0.43
N LYS A 54 -29.46 -36.41 1.51
CA LYS A 54 -29.00 -36.10 2.88
C LYS A 54 -27.53 -36.49 3.09
N THR A 55 -27.10 -37.61 2.53
CA THR A 55 -25.72 -38.10 2.60
C THR A 55 -24.75 -37.16 1.88
N MET A 56 -25.19 -36.52 0.78
CA MET A 56 -24.42 -35.47 0.10
C MET A 56 -24.26 -34.17 0.93
N GLY A 57 -25.15 -33.93 1.90
CA GLY A 57 -25.05 -32.79 2.82
C GLY A 57 -25.74 -31.52 2.35
N HIS A 58 -25.55 -30.41 3.08
CA HIS A 58 -26.27 -29.16 2.81
C HIS A 58 -25.81 -28.52 1.48
N PRO A 59 -26.73 -28.07 0.59
CA PRO A 59 -26.39 -27.54 -0.74
C PRO A 59 -25.28 -26.49 -0.76
N ARG A 60 -25.29 -25.58 0.23
CA ARG A 60 -24.27 -24.55 0.42
C ARG A 60 -22.87 -25.09 0.74
N LYS A 61 -22.75 -26.19 1.48
CA LYS A 61 -21.47 -26.86 1.74
C LYS A 61 -20.95 -27.57 0.50
N VAL A 62 -21.86 -28.13 -0.29
CA VAL A 62 -21.52 -28.77 -1.57
C VAL A 62 -21.07 -27.72 -2.59
N ALA A 63 -21.74 -26.58 -2.70
CA ALA A 63 -21.32 -25.48 -3.58
C ALA A 63 -19.93 -24.91 -3.21
N GLN A 64 -19.62 -24.79 -1.92
CA GLN A 64 -18.29 -24.37 -1.45
C GLN A 64 -17.18 -25.34 -1.87
N GLN A 65 -17.48 -26.61 -2.16
CA GLN A 65 -16.50 -27.58 -2.68
C GLN A 65 -16.11 -27.30 -4.13
N PHE A 66 -16.98 -26.67 -4.93
CA PHE A 66 -16.70 -26.32 -6.32
C PHE A 66 -16.25 -24.87 -6.52
N SER A 67 -16.35 -24.04 -5.48
CA SER A 67 -15.82 -22.67 -5.48
C SER A 67 -15.30 -22.22 -4.09
N PRO A 68 -14.21 -22.85 -3.58
CA PRO A 68 -13.47 -22.30 -2.45
C PRO A 68 -12.59 -21.14 -2.97
N SER A 69 -12.37 -20.02 -2.30
CA SER A 69 -12.21 -19.78 -0.87
C SER A 69 -12.31 -18.27 -0.58
N THR A 70 -12.64 -17.93 0.67
CA THR A 70 -12.51 -16.57 1.17
C THR A 70 -11.03 -16.17 1.23
N PRO A 71 -10.63 -15.07 0.59
CA PRO A 71 -9.25 -14.61 0.58
C PRO A 71 -8.82 -14.16 2.00
N ILE A 72 -7.52 -14.32 2.30
CA ILE A 72 -6.87 -13.94 3.56
C ILE A 72 -7.05 -12.43 3.80
N VAL A 73 -6.90 -11.65 2.74
CA VAL A 73 -7.18 -10.22 2.66
C VAL A 73 -8.37 -10.04 1.72
N ALA A 74 -9.29 -9.11 2.00
CA ALA A 74 -10.42 -8.87 1.11
C ALA A 74 -9.90 -8.59 -0.32
N ILE A 75 -10.54 -9.18 -1.34
CA ILE A 75 -10.12 -9.00 -2.76
C ILE A 75 -10.05 -7.51 -3.13
N GLU A 76 -10.93 -6.70 -2.54
CA GLU A 76 -11.02 -5.25 -2.70
C GLU A 76 -9.77 -4.51 -2.19
N ASP A 77 -9.10 -5.06 -1.17
CA ASP A 77 -7.93 -4.45 -0.54
C ASP A 77 -6.60 -4.93 -1.15
N ILE A 78 -6.61 -5.95 -2.00
CA ILE A 78 -5.40 -6.49 -2.65
C ILE A 78 -4.62 -5.41 -3.42
N PRO A 79 -5.25 -4.52 -4.21
CA PRO A 79 -4.54 -3.43 -4.88
C PRO A 79 -3.85 -2.49 -3.88
N LEU A 80 -4.51 -2.20 -2.76
CA LEU A 80 -4.00 -1.32 -1.72
C LEU A 80 -2.84 -1.95 -0.96
N LEU A 81 -2.97 -3.23 -0.61
CA LEU A 81 -1.91 -4.03 0.00
C LEU A 81 -0.67 -4.04 -0.88
N LYS A 82 -0.83 -4.34 -2.18
CA LYS A 82 0.27 -4.37 -3.15
C LYS A 82 0.97 -3.02 -3.25
N HIS A 83 0.20 -1.93 -3.33
CA HIS A 83 0.76 -0.58 -3.42
C HIS A 83 1.54 -0.20 -2.17
N THR A 84 0.96 -0.45 -0.99
CA THR A 84 1.59 -0.20 0.31
C THR A 84 2.89 -0.99 0.45
N LEU A 85 2.87 -2.27 0.07
CA LEU A 85 4.04 -3.15 0.13
C LEU A 85 5.17 -2.66 -0.77
N ILE A 86 4.87 -2.37 -2.04
CA ILE A 86 5.87 -1.90 -3.03
C ILE A 86 6.51 -0.60 -2.55
N MET A 87 5.71 0.32 -2.02
CA MET A 87 6.22 1.61 -1.57
C MET A 87 7.05 1.49 -0.30
N VAL A 88 6.60 0.76 0.73
CA VAL A 88 7.38 0.57 1.97
C VAL A 88 8.68 -0.17 1.66
N LEU A 89 8.64 -1.24 0.86
CA LEU A 89 9.84 -1.93 0.40
C LEU A 89 10.76 -1.01 -0.42
N GLY A 90 10.19 -0.18 -1.30
CA GLY A 90 10.96 0.78 -2.09
C GLY A 90 11.70 1.80 -1.21
N VAL A 91 11.04 2.35 -0.19
CA VAL A 91 11.64 3.29 0.77
C VAL A 91 12.75 2.60 1.57
N LEU A 92 12.49 1.41 2.11
CA LEU A 92 13.49 0.63 2.86
C LEU A 92 14.71 0.31 1.98
N PHE A 93 14.48 -0.07 0.72
CA PHE A 93 15.57 -0.33 -0.22
C PHE A 93 16.42 0.93 -0.47
N VAL A 94 15.80 2.09 -0.69
CA VAL A 94 16.52 3.35 -0.87
C VAL A 94 17.34 3.70 0.38
N LEU A 95 16.77 3.53 1.59
CA LEU A 95 17.49 3.76 2.84
C LEU A 95 18.72 2.85 2.97
N GLN A 96 18.57 1.56 2.63
CA GLN A 96 19.67 0.59 2.66
C GLN A 96 20.75 0.92 1.62
N VAL A 97 20.37 1.36 0.41
CA VAL A 97 21.32 1.82 -0.62
C VAL A 97 22.08 3.06 -0.14
N VAL A 98 21.39 4.04 0.44
CA VAL A 98 22.03 5.26 0.96
C VAL A 98 22.98 4.91 2.10
N GLY A 99 22.52 4.16 3.10
CA GLY A 99 23.35 3.72 4.22
C GLY A 99 24.55 2.89 3.78
N GLY A 100 24.35 1.94 2.86
CA GLY A 100 25.41 1.12 2.30
C GLY A 100 26.41 1.94 1.50
N THR A 101 25.96 2.95 0.77
CA THR A 101 26.85 3.84 0.00
C THR A 101 27.71 4.67 0.94
N MET A 102 27.14 5.18 2.03
CA MET A 102 27.89 5.92 3.05
C MET A 102 28.94 5.04 3.72
N GLN A 103 28.59 3.79 4.07
CA GLN A 103 29.53 2.84 4.66
C GLN A 103 30.64 2.44 3.67
N TRP A 104 30.27 2.16 2.41
CA TRP A 104 31.22 1.81 1.35
C TRP A 104 32.21 2.94 1.07
N LEU A 105 31.75 4.19 1.07
CA LEU A 105 32.59 5.38 0.96
C LEU A 105 33.42 5.67 2.23
N GLY A 106 33.05 5.14 3.39
CA GLY A 106 33.73 5.37 4.67
C GLY A 106 34.83 4.37 5.03
N THR A 107 34.97 3.28 4.27
CA THR A 107 35.87 2.17 4.64
C THR A 107 37.10 2.11 3.71
N SER A 108 38.32 2.26 4.25
CA SER A 108 39.56 2.07 3.49
C SER A 108 39.70 0.59 3.11
N GLY A 109 39.55 0.27 1.82
CA GLY A 109 39.52 -1.12 1.32
C GLY A 109 38.11 -1.68 1.06
N ALA A 110 37.12 -0.81 0.90
CA ALA A 110 35.73 -1.21 0.67
C ALA A 110 35.58 -2.11 -0.57
N SER A 111 35.16 -3.35 -0.36
CA SER A 111 34.87 -4.28 -1.45
C SER A 111 33.43 -4.12 -1.92
N LEU A 112 33.21 -4.25 -3.24
CA LEU A 112 31.86 -4.27 -3.82
C LEU A 112 31.00 -5.37 -3.17
N VAL A 113 31.63 -6.50 -2.81
CA VAL A 113 30.98 -7.62 -2.12
C VAL A 113 30.45 -7.21 -0.75
N GLY A 114 31.22 -6.44 0.04
CA GLY A 114 30.77 -5.95 1.35
C GLY A 114 29.60 -4.97 1.25
N PHE A 115 29.62 -4.11 0.23
CA PHE A 115 28.51 -3.20 -0.07
C PHE A 115 27.21 -3.95 -0.41
N LEU A 116 27.27 -4.93 -1.33
CA LEU A 116 26.10 -5.75 -1.66
C LEU A 116 25.61 -6.54 -0.44
N HIS A 117 26.53 -7.06 0.38
CA HIS A 117 26.16 -7.81 1.58
C HIS A 117 25.43 -6.94 2.59
N TYR A 118 25.89 -5.70 2.84
CA TYR A 118 25.22 -4.77 3.73
C TYR A 118 23.79 -4.47 3.27
N ILE A 119 23.63 -4.08 2.00
CA ILE A 119 22.30 -3.77 1.45
C ILE A 119 21.40 -4.99 1.55
N ALA A 120 21.88 -6.17 1.15
CA ALA A 120 21.08 -7.38 1.16
C ALA A 120 20.66 -7.78 2.58
N ALA A 121 21.60 -7.79 3.54
CA ALA A 121 21.33 -8.20 4.90
C ALA A 121 20.34 -7.23 5.59
N GLY A 122 20.61 -5.93 5.54
CA GLY A 122 19.73 -4.92 6.14
C GLY A 122 18.36 -4.87 5.47
N PHE A 123 18.32 -4.93 4.14
CA PHE A 123 17.05 -4.92 3.40
C PHE A 123 16.20 -6.14 3.70
N ILE A 124 16.77 -7.36 3.74
CA ILE A 124 15.99 -8.58 3.98
C ILE A 124 15.35 -8.56 5.37
N GLU A 125 16.08 -8.10 6.38
CA GLU A 125 15.58 -7.99 7.76
C GLU A 125 14.39 -7.01 7.82
N ASP A 126 14.60 -5.78 7.35
CA ASP A 126 13.57 -4.73 7.36
C ASP A 126 12.37 -5.11 6.49
N ALA A 127 12.61 -5.70 5.31
CA ALA A 127 11.58 -6.13 4.38
C ALA A 127 10.72 -7.26 4.97
N CYS A 128 11.33 -8.25 5.63
CA CYS A 128 10.59 -9.33 6.28
C CYS A 128 9.70 -8.79 7.39
N PHE A 129 10.23 -7.89 8.23
CA PHE A 129 9.46 -7.26 9.30
C PHE A 129 8.29 -6.43 8.76
N ALA A 130 8.57 -5.52 7.81
CA ALA A 130 7.57 -4.66 7.20
C ALA A 130 6.49 -5.47 6.46
N PHE A 131 6.89 -6.47 5.67
CA PHE A 131 5.97 -7.38 4.98
C PHE A 131 5.01 -8.05 5.98
N THR A 132 5.56 -8.60 7.06
CA THR A 132 4.78 -9.30 8.08
C THR A 132 3.80 -8.35 8.76
N ALA A 133 4.26 -7.17 9.18
CA ALA A 133 3.42 -6.17 9.83
C ALA A 133 2.28 -5.66 8.92
N ILE A 134 2.57 -5.40 7.64
CA ILE A 134 1.59 -4.93 6.65
C ILE A 134 0.57 -6.04 6.36
N VAL A 135 1.00 -7.26 6.05
CA VAL A 135 0.06 -8.37 5.77
C VAL A 135 -0.80 -8.70 6.99
N LEU A 136 -0.21 -8.70 8.19
CA LEU A 136 -0.95 -8.97 9.42
C LEU A 136 -1.97 -7.88 9.74
N SER A 137 -1.65 -6.60 9.51
CA SER A 137 -2.59 -5.50 9.71
C SER A 137 -3.77 -5.57 8.73
N PHE A 138 -3.50 -5.82 7.44
CA PHE A 138 -4.57 -6.04 6.45
C PHE A 138 -5.42 -7.28 6.78
N TRP A 139 -4.80 -8.35 7.28
CA TRP A 139 -5.54 -9.54 7.73
C TRP A 139 -6.43 -9.25 8.95
N LEU A 140 -5.93 -8.50 9.94
CA LEU A 140 -6.71 -8.07 11.12
C LEU A 140 -7.90 -7.19 10.72
N VAL A 141 -7.73 -6.29 9.75
CA VAL A 141 -8.82 -5.45 9.23
C VAL A 141 -9.84 -6.30 8.46
N SER A 142 -9.39 -7.16 7.54
CA SER A 142 -10.23 -8.09 6.76
C SER A 142 -11.05 -9.03 7.65
N THR A 143 -10.50 -9.49 8.77
CA THR A 143 -11.22 -10.36 9.72
C THR A 143 -12.28 -9.60 10.52
N GLN A 144 -12.05 -8.34 10.87
CA GLN A 144 -13.04 -7.49 11.54
C GLN A 144 -14.15 -7.04 10.60
N GLU A 145 -13.83 -6.64 9.36
CA GLU A 145 -14.83 -6.23 8.38
C GLU A 145 -15.79 -7.37 8.00
N LYS A 146 -15.33 -8.62 7.97
CA LYS A 146 -16.20 -9.81 7.79
C LYS A 146 -17.29 -9.93 8.87
N THR A 147 -17.09 -9.37 10.07
CA THR A 147 -18.10 -9.34 11.14
C THR A 147 -19.07 -8.16 11.05
N VAL A 148 -18.66 -7.05 10.43
CA VAL A 148 -19.44 -5.80 10.32
C VAL A 148 -20.24 -5.73 9.01
N THR A 149 -19.65 -6.14 7.88
CA THR A 149 -20.28 -6.15 6.55
C THR A 149 -21.44 -7.14 6.44
N GLY A 150 -21.39 -8.25 7.19
CA GLY A 150 -22.52 -9.18 7.34
C GLY A 150 -23.78 -8.54 7.95
N ARG A 151 -23.65 -7.40 8.64
CA ARG A 151 -24.77 -6.60 9.19
C ARG A 151 -25.22 -5.47 8.26
N HIS A 152 -24.31 -4.85 7.52
CA HIS A 152 -24.62 -3.68 6.67
C HIS A 152 -25.05 -4.02 5.23
N CYS A 153 -24.68 -5.17 4.67
CA CYS A 153 -25.13 -5.59 3.32
C CYS A 153 -26.64 -5.89 3.21
N GLN A 154 -27.39 -5.90 4.31
CA GLN A 154 -28.84 -6.13 4.28
C GLN A 154 -29.69 -4.87 4.01
N THR A 155 -29.08 -3.68 3.91
CA THR A 155 -29.80 -2.38 3.80
C THR A 155 -29.36 -1.53 2.60
N TRP A 156 -28.87 -2.17 1.53
CA TRP A 156 -28.48 -1.46 0.31
C TRP A 156 -29.71 -1.16 -0.57
N GLU A 157 -29.92 0.13 -0.90
CA GLU A 157 -30.93 0.60 -1.84
C GLU A 157 -30.29 1.41 -2.98
N PRO A 158 -30.70 1.22 -4.26
CA PRO A 158 -30.14 1.91 -5.43
C PRO A 158 -30.25 3.45 -5.38
N GLN A 159 -31.18 3.96 -4.58
CA GLN A 159 -31.46 5.38 -4.39
C GLN A 159 -30.33 6.10 -3.63
N ASN A 160 -29.51 5.33 -2.90
CA ASN A 160 -28.37 5.81 -2.12
C ASN A 160 -27.08 5.90 -2.95
N LEU A 161 -27.16 5.70 -4.27
CA LEU A 161 -26.01 5.92 -5.15
C LEU A 161 -25.62 7.40 -5.12
N PRO A 162 -24.37 7.73 -4.75
CA PRO A 162 -23.92 9.11 -4.75
C PRO A 162 -23.99 9.67 -6.17
N LYS A 163 -24.35 10.96 -6.27
CA LYS A 163 -24.37 11.68 -7.55
C LYS A 163 -22.98 11.59 -8.18
N VAL A 164 -22.93 11.38 -9.50
CA VAL A 164 -21.68 11.30 -10.26
C VAL A 164 -21.00 12.68 -10.24
N GLY A 165 -20.07 12.85 -9.31
CA GLY A 165 -19.14 13.98 -9.28
C GLY A 165 -18.03 13.80 -10.32
N PRO A 166 -17.38 14.88 -10.78
CA PRO A 166 -16.23 14.78 -11.65
C PRO A 166 -15.12 13.95 -11.01
N GLY A 167 -14.51 13.03 -11.77
CA GLY A 167 -13.60 11.99 -11.23
C GLY A 167 -12.35 12.47 -10.48
N TRP A 168 -12.03 13.77 -10.54
CA TRP A 168 -10.95 14.37 -9.74
C TRP A 168 -11.34 14.65 -8.29
N GLU A 169 -12.63 14.63 -7.94
CA GLU A 169 -13.09 14.83 -6.57
C GLU A 169 -12.69 13.67 -5.66
N HIS A 170 -12.52 12.47 -6.21
CA HIS A 170 -12.11 11.31 -5.43
C HIS A 170 -10.60 11.27 -5.27
N ILE A 171 -10.16 11.08 -4.03
CA ILE A 171 -8.74 10.97 -3.69
C ILE A 171 -8.32 9.52 -3.91
N SER A 172 -7.33 9.29 -4.78
CA SER A 172 -6.80 7.95 -4.98
C SER A 172 -5.97 7.54 -3.76
N LEU A 173 -6.19 6.33 -3.25
CA LEU A 173 -5.43 5.85 -2.08
C LEU A 173 -3.94 5.73 -2.40
N SER A 174 -3.60 5.35 -3.63
CA SER A 174 -2.21 5.27 -4.12
C SER A 174 -1.45 6.59 -3.90
N ASP A 175 -2.08 7.73 -4.21
CA ASP A 175 -1.45 9.04 -4.08
C ASP A 175 -1.22 9.37 -2.59
N VAL A 176 -2.25 9.17 -1.75
CA VAL A 176 -2.14 9.45 -0.30
C VAL A 176 -1.06 8.61 0.37
N PHE A 177 -0.96 7.33 0.00
CA PHE A 177 0.07 6.44 0.50
C PHE A 177 1.46 6.88 0.03
N THR A 178 1.61 7.28 -1.24
CA THR A 178 2.88 7.78 -1.78
C THR A 178 3.35 9.06 -1.08
N ASP A 179 2.42 9.98 -0.81
CA ASP A 179 2.69 11.20 -0.05
C ASP A 179 3.13 10.87 1.37
N LEU A 180 2.39 9.99 2.06
CA LEU A 180 2.72 9.54 3.42
C LEU A 180 4.13 8.93 3.48
N ALA A 181 4.46 8.08 2.51
CA ALA A 181 5.79 7.47 2.39
C ALA A 181 6.88 8.52 2.27
N THR A 182 6.64 9.50 1.41
CA THR A 182 7.58 10.59 1.12
C THR A 182 7.80 11.43 2.38
N TYR A 183 6.74 11.77 3.10
CA TYR A 183 6.85 12.55 4.33
C TYR A 183 7.55 11.80 5.46
N ILE A 184 7.24 10.52 5.65
CA ILE A 184 7.93 9.67 6.63
C ILE A 184 9.40 9.54 6.28
N PHE A 185 9.72 9.27 5.00
CA PHE A 185 11.09 9.20 4.51
C PHE A 185 11.86 10.50 4.77
N LEU A 186 11.26 11.66 4.46
CA LEU A 186 11.88 12.96 4.75
C LEU A 186 12.13 13.14 6.25
N LEU A 187 11.18 12.80 7.12
CA LEU A 187 11.38 12.89 8.57
C LEU A 187 12.53 11.99 9.05
N LEU A 188 12.65 10.77 8.53
CA LEU A 188 13.77 9.87 8.85
C LEU A 188 15.11 10.45 8.38
N VAL A 189 15.17 11.00 7.17
CA VAL A 189 16.40 11.62 6.63
C VAL A 189 16.81 12.85 7.44
N ILE A 190 15.85 13.65 7.91
CA ILE A 190 16.13 14.88 8.68
C ILE A 190 16.53 14.56 10.12
N TRP A 191 16.00 13.47 10.70
CA TRP A 191 16.23 13.08 12.09
C TRP A 191 16.96 11.74 12.22
N PRO A 192 18.19 11.59 11.69
CA PRO A 192 18.94 10.35 11.80
C PRO A 192 19.20 9.97 13.26
N SER A 193 19.35 10.94 14.17
CA SER A 193 19.56 10.72 15.60
C SER A 193 18.38 10.04 16.31
N VAL A 194 17.19 9.98 15.71
CA VAL A 194 16.00 9.36 16.30
C VAL A 194 15.97 7.86 16.06
N TRP A 195 16.58 7.37 14.97
CA TRP A 195 16.50 5.98 14.55
C TRP A 195 17.84 5.29 14.31
N MET A 196 18.93 6.04 14.17
CA MET A 196 20.30 5.51 14.13
C MET A 196 20.96 5.59 15.51
N SER A 197 21.81 4.60 15.81
CA SER A 197 22.66 4.65 17.01
C SER A 197 23.78 5.69 16.88
N PRO A 198 24.35 6.19 18.00
CA PRO A 198 25.48 7.12 17.96
C PRO A 198 26.69 6.57 17.19
N GLU A 199 26.93 5.26 17.27
CA GLU A 199 27.98 4.56 16.54
C GLU A 199 27.73 4.65 15.02
N GLN A 200 26.50 4.36 14.58
CA GLN A 200 26.12 4.47 13.17
C GLN A 200 26.26 5.91 12.66
N LEU A 201 25.84 6.91 13.45
CA LEU A 201 26.02 8.32 13.11
C LEU A 201 27.50 8.69 12.93
N SER A 202 28.38 8.18 13.79
CA SER A 202 29.82 8.46 13.72
C SER A 202 30.50 7.90 12.46
N THR A 203 29.87 6.90 11.81
CA THR A 203 30.39 6.32 10.55
C THR A 203 30.01 7.13 9.32
N LEU A 204 29.09 8.10 9.43
CA LEU A 204 28.69 8.96 8.32
C LEU A 204 29.80 9.96 7.98
N THR A 205 30.33 9.85 6.77
CA THR A 205 31.40 10.72 6.25
C THR A 205 30.86 12.00 5.63
N VAL A 206 29.63 11.96 5.11
CA VAL A 206 28.93 13.11 4.53
C VAL A 206 27.65 13.33 5.30
N ILE A 207 27.49 14.53 5.85
CA ILE A 207 26.31 14.93 6.61
C ILE A 207 25.77 16.25 6.06
N PHE A 208 24.55 16.62 6.43
CA PHE A 208 24.05 17.96 6.15
C PHE A 208 24.92 19.01 6.84
N SER A 209 25.13 20.14 6.17
CA SER A 209 25.75 21.31 6.78
C SER A 209 24.93 21.78 7.98
N ALA A 210 25.55 22.43 8.96
CA ALA A 210 24.82 22.91 10.14
C ALA A 210 23.62 23.81 9.75
N ASN A 211 23.80 24.66 8.74
CA ASN A 211 22.73 25.53 8.23
C ASN A 211 21.60 24.72 7.54
N ALA A 212 21.95 23.80 6.64
CA ALA A 212 20.96 22.98 5.95
C ALA A 212 20.19 22.07 6.91
N GLN A 213 20.88 21.45 7.87
CA GLN A 213 20.29 20.62 8.90
C GLN A 213 19.30 21.41 9.76
N GLN A 214 19.67 22.63 10.17
CA GLN A 214 18.78 23.50 10.93
C GLN A 214 17.52 23.87 10.12
N LEU A 215 17.68 24.27 8.85
CA LEU A 215 16.55 24.59 7.97
C LEU A 215 15.61 23.39 7.80
N LEU A 216 16.16 22.20 7.58
CA LEU A 216 15.40 20.94 7.47
C LEU A 216 14.63 20.61 8.76
N GLN A 217 15.27 20.78 9.92
CA GLN A 217 14.61 20.58 11.22
C GLN A 217 13.49 21.61 11.46
N TRP A 218 13.70 22.86 11.09
CA TRP A 218 12.69 23.91 11.18
C TRP A 218 11.51 23.68 10.22
N PHE A 219 11.73 22.96 9.12
CA PHE A 219 10.69 22.57 8.19
C PHE A 219 9.94 21.29 8.62
N SER A 220 10.47 20.53 9.57
CA SER A 220 9.84 19.29 10.06
C SER A 220 8.40 19.45 10.56
N PRO A 221 8.01 20.54 11.27
CA PRO A 221 6.61 20.78 11.64
C PRO A 221 5.66 20.83 10.43
N ILE A 222 6.11 21.38 9.30
CA ILE A 222 5.32 21.41 8.06
C ILE A 222 5.16 20.00 7.50
N ILE A 223 6.23 19.18 7.50
CA ILE A 223 6.15 17.78 7.08
C ILE A 223 5.18 16.98 7.96
N VAL A 224 5.20 17.20 9.28
CA VAL A 224 4.24 16.57 10.21
C VAL A 224 2.81 17.03 9.89
N LEU A 225 2.60 18.30 9.59
CA LEU A 225 1.31 18.81 9.15
C LEU A 225 0.86 18.14 7.85
N SER A 226 1.77 17.90 6.89
CA SER A 226 1.49 17.16 5.67
C SER A 226 1.06 15.72 5.94
N VAL A 227 1.71 15.02 6.89
CA VAL A 227 1.27 13.68 7.35
C VAL A 227 -0.16 13.73 7.90
N VAL A 228 -0.46 14.70 8.76
CA VAL A 228 -1.82 14.87 9.31
C VAL A 228 -2.83 15.15 8.19
N ASN A 229 -2.48 15.97 7.20
CA ASN A 229 -3.32 16.25 6.04
C ASN A 229 -3.58 14.98 5.20
N SER A 230 -2.55 14.17 4.91
CA SER A 230 -2.71 12.90 4.19
C SER A 230 -3.58 11.91 4.99
N LEU A 231 -3.43 11.82 6.31
CA LEU A 231 -4.31 11.00 7.14
C LEU A 231 -5.77 11.52 7.11
N TRP A 232 -5.95 12.83 7.06
CA TRP A 232 -7.27 13.45 6.90
C TRP A 232 -7.88 13.13 5.52
N GLN A 233 -7.07 13.11 4.47
CA GLN A 233 -7.48 12.69 3.12
C GLN A 233 -7.98 11.23 3.10
N LEU A 234 -7.32 10.30 3.84
CA LEU A 234 -7.79 8.92 3.98
C LEU A 234 -9.20 8.81 4.59
N ARG A 235 -9.53 9.73 5.52
CA ARG A 235 -10.83 9.76 6.19
C ARG A 235 -11.93 10.37 5.33
N ARG A 236 -11.65 11.47 4.62
CA ARG A 236 -12.65 12.17 3.79
C ARG A 236 -12.86 11.50 2.44
N ARG A 237 -11.81 10.94 1.82
CA ARG A 237 -11.78 10.33 0.46
C ARG A 237 -12.29 11.20 -0.69
N VAL A 238 -12.73 12.42 -0.40
CA VAL A 238 -13.13 13.44 -1.36
C VAL A 238 -12.39 14.75 -1.11
N TRP A 239 -12.02 15.44 -2.18
CA TRP A 239 -11.41 16.76 -2.18
C TRP A 239 -12.45 17.83 -1.80
N ALA A 240 -12.62 18.06 -0.49
CA ALA A 240 -13.34 19.23 -0.01
C ALA A 240 -12.47 20.49 -0.11
N VAL A 241 -13.10 21.66 -0.17
CA VAL A 241 -12.40 22.96 -0.34
C VAL A 241 -11.37 23.16 0.76
N GLU A 242 -11.64 22.72 1.99
CA GLU A 242 -10.69 22.84 3.12
C GLU A 242 -9.42 22.02 2.89
N LEU A 243 -9.56 20.77 2.41
CA LEU A 243 -8.43 19.91 2.08
C LEU A 243 -7.62 20.48 0.93
N LEU A 244 -8.31 21.07 -0.05
CA LEU A 244 -7.66 21.63 -1.23
C LEU A 244 -6.84 22.87 -0.89
N VAL A 245 -7.40 23.76 -0.06
CA VAL A 245 -6.67 24.94 0.45
C VAL A 245 -5.49 24.53 1.32
N ALA A 246 -5.65 23.52 2.18
CA ALA A 246 -4.55 22.96 2.96
C ALA A 246 -3.44 22.39 2.05
N ASN A 247 -3.80 21.64 1.00
CA ASN A 247 -2.85 21.07 0.06
C ASN A 247 -2.09 22.14 -0.73
N ILE A 248 -2.76 23.21 -1.15
CA ILE A 248 -2.12 24.37 -1.78
C ILE A 248 -1.12 25.00 -0.82
N GLY A 249 -1.52 25.28 0.43
CA GLY A 249 -0.64 25.89 1.43
C GLY A 249 0.61 25.04 1.70
N ILE A 250 0.44 23.73 1.83
CA ILE A 250 1.54 22.77 2.02
C ILE A 250 2.48 22.79 0.80
N ASN A 251 1.95 22.67 -0.42
CA ASN A 251 2.77 22.67 -1.63
C ASN A 251 3.52 24.00 -1.82
N VAL A 252 2.89 25.14 -1.56
CA VAL A 252 3.59 26.44 -1.57
C VAL A 252 4.71 26.47 -0.54
N ALA A 253 4.48 25.94 0.67
CA ALA A 253 5.51 25.86 1.69
C ALA A 253 6.70 24.98 1.24
N TYR A 254 6.44 23.81 0.62
CA TYR A 254 7.49 22.97 0.04
C TYR A 254 8.25 23.68 -1.08
N ALA A 255 7.56 24.36 -1.99
CA ALA A 255 8.19 25.10 -3.09
C ALA A 255 9.14 26.19 -2.56
N LEU A 256 8.65 27.00 -1.61
CA LEU A 256 9.45 28.05 -0.97
C LEU A 256 10.63 27.45 -0.21
N PHE A 257 10.41 26.39 0.54
CA PHE A 257 11.46 25.72 1.31
C PHE A 257 12.56 25.16 0.42
N LEU A 258 12.22 24.46 -0.66
CA LEU A 258 13.19 23.90 -1.60
C LEU A 258 14.04 25.00 -2.23
N LEU A 259 13.44 26.14 -2.59
CA LEU A 259 14.17 27.30 -3.10
C LEU A 259 15.08 27.91 -2.02
N ILE A 260 14.58 28.15 -0.81
CA ILE A 260 15.39 28.67 0.31
C ILE A 260 16.59 27.76 0.56
N LEU A 261 16.37 26.44 0.64
CA LEU A 261 17.43 25.46 0.86
C LEU A 261 18.47 25.47 -0.27
N ALA A 262 18.03 25.56 -1.54
CA ALA A 262 18.91 25.63 -2.70
C ALA A 262 19.84 26.85 -2.71
N PHE A 263 19.40 27.98 -2.15
CA PHE A 263 20.18 29.22 -2.07
C PHE A 263 20.86 29.45 -0.71
N SER A 264 20.69 28.53 0.25
CA SER A 264 21.18 28.69 1.62
C SER A 264 22.69 28.42 1.83
N GLY A 265 23.41 28.05 0.77
CA GLY A 265 24.84 27.74 0.80
C GLY A 265 25.13 26.25 0.64
N PRO A 266 26.26 25.72 1.19
CA PRO A 266 26.58 24.30 1.07
C PRO A 266 25.55 23.48 1.85
N ILE A 267 24.99 22.47 1.20
CA ILE A 267 23.95 21.60 1.76
C ILE A 267 24.59 20.41 2.48
N LEU A 268 25.70 19.92 1.94
CA LEU A 268 26.47 18.80 2.48
C LEU A 268 27.85 19.28 2.94
N GLN A 269 28.30 18.73 4.05
CA GLN A 269 29.63 18.90 4.62
C GLN A 269 30.27 17.53 4.87
N SER A 270 31.60 17.47 4.74
CA SER A 270 32.37 16.27 5.10
C SER A 270 32.78 16.36 6.57
N THR A 271 32.66 15.25 7.30
CA THR A 271 33.17 15.13 8.68
C THR A 271 34.67 14.88 8.73
N ASN A 272 35.27 14.45 7.62
CA ASN A 272 36.69 14.12 7.50
C ASN A 272 37.31 14.83 6.28
N GLU A 273 38.36 15.63 6.49
CA GLU A 273 38.99 16.42 5.41
C GLU A 273 39.77 15.56 4.39
N ALA A 274 40.04 14.29 4.70
CA ALA A 274 40.93 13.44 3.91
C ALA A 274 40.28 12.70 2.72
N TRP A 275 38.93 12.59 2.66
CA TRP A 275 38.27 11.60 1.79
C TRP A 275 37.64 12.15 0.50
N LEU A 276 37.14 13.38 0.50
CA LEU A 276 36.55 14.02 -0.68
C LEU A 276 37.37 15.26 -1.03
N SER A 277 37.85 15.32 -2.27
CA SER A 277 38.48 16.56 -2.74
C SER A 277 37.49 17.72 -2.58
N ILE A 278 37.98 18.88 -2.16
CA ILE A 278 37.14 20.08 -1.99
C ILE A 278 36.35 20.40 -3.28
N ALA A 279 36.95 20.09 -4.44
CA ALA A 279 36.31 20.22 -5.75
C ALA A 279 35.10 19.27 -5.94
N THR A 280 35.22 18.00 -5.57
CA THR A 280 34.10 17.04 -5.72
C THR A 280 32.94 17.39 -4.79
N LEU A 281 33.21 17.79 -3.54
CA LEU A 281 32.17 18.24 -2.62
C LEU A 281 31.46 19.51 -3.10
N ALA A 282 32.20 20.45 -3.70
CA ALA A 282 31.63 21.66 -4.28
C ALA A 282 30.75 21.38 -5.50
N MET A 283 31.17 20.45 -6.38
CA MET A 283 30.36 20.03 -7.53
C MET A 283 29.07 19.34 -7.08
N LEU A 284 29.15 18.48 -6.07
CA LEU A 284 27.99 17.75 -5.54
C LEU A 284 26.98 18.70 -4.89
N ASN A 285 27.45 19.69 -4.12
CA ASN A 285 26.60 20.74 -3.56
C ASN A 285 25.91 21.60 -4.64
N LYS A 286 26.62 21.97 -5.71
CA LYS A 286 26.02 22.69 -6.85
C LYS A 286 24.97 21.85 -7.57
N GLY A 287 25.28 20.57 -7.83
CA GLY A 287 24.33 19.63 -8.43
C GLY A 287 23.06 19.50 -7.60
N LEU A 288 23.22 19.32 -6.29
CA LEU A 288 22.09 19.20 -5.36
C LEU A 288 21.24 20.47 -5.32
N SER A 289 21.87 21.66 -5.34
CA SER A 289 21.17 22.95 -5.42
C SER A 289 20.32 23.06 -6.68
N TYR A 290 20.86 22.68 -7.85
CA TYR A 290 20.07 22.67 -9.10
C TYR A 290 18.93 21.65 -9.05
N CYS A 291 19.16 20.46 -8.50
CA CYS A 291 18.11 19.46 -8.31
C CYS A 291 16.98 19.99 -7.43
N LEU A 292 17.28 20.72 -6.35
CA LEU A 292 16.26 21.32 -5.48
C LEU A 292 15.45 22.40 -6.21
N ILE A 293 16.08 23.23 -7.04
CA ILE A 293 15.38 24.24 -7.85
C ILE A 293 14.42 23.57 -8.84
N ILE A 294 14.89 22.52 -9.53
CA ILE A 294 14.05 21.75 -10.45
C ILE A 294 12.91 21.06 -9.69
N ALA A 295 13.20 20.47 -8.53
CA ALA A 295 12.20 19.82 -7.68
C ALA A 295 11.13 20.80 -7.19
N ALA A 296 11.47 22.07 -6.97
CA ALA A 296 10.51 23.11 -6.57
C ALA A 296 9.45 23.41 -7.64
N LEU A 297 9.68 23.06 -8.92
CA LEU A 297 8.69 23.24 -9.97
C LEU A 297 7.46 22.34 -9.81
N PHE A 298 7.65 21.14 -9.25
CA PHE A 298 6.57 20.18 -9.04
C PHE A 298 5.50 20.69 -8.04
N PRO A 299 5.84 21.07 -6.80
CA PRO A 299 4.84 21.62 -5.87
C PRO A 299 4.27 22.96 -6.36
N CYS A 300 5.02 23.76 -7.14
CA CYS A 300 4.46 24.94 -7.81
C CYS A 300 3.33 24.55 -8.79
N TYR A 301 3.56 23.54 -9.63
CA TYR A 301 2.56 23.03 -10.56
C TYR A 301 1.32 22.48 -9.84
N GLU A 302 1.52 21.66 -8.80
CA GLU A 302 0.44 21.11 -7.97
C GLU A 302 -0.42 22.21 -7.34
N SER A 303 0.22 23.27 -6.83
CA SER A 303 -0.47 24.44 -6.26
C SER A 303 -1.36 25.13 -7.30
N VAL A 304 -0.84 25.38 -8.50
CA VAL A 304 -1.61 26.02 -9.59
C VAL A 304 -2.79 25.14 -10.01
N ARG A 305 -2.56 23.83 -10.16
CA ARG A 305 -3.59 22.85 -10.52
C ARG A 305 -4.72 22.83 -9.49
N ASP A 306 -4.39 22.85 -8.21
CA ASP A 306 -5.39 22.82 -7.14
C ASP A 306 -6.10 24.18 -7.02
N ILE A 307 -5.42 25.32 -7.23
CA ILE A 307 -6.11 26.63 -7.32
C ILE A 307 -7.19 26.63 -8.42
N LEU A 308 -6.93 25.99 -9.57
CA LEU A 308 -7.92 25.86 -10.64
C LEU A 308 -9.11 24.96 -10.26
N ARG A 309 -8.90 23.95 -9.40
CA ARG A 309 -9.97 23.08 -8.87
C ARG A 309 -10.85 23.82 -7.85
N CYS A 310 -10.28 24.68 -7.01
CA CYS A 310 -11.04 25.54 -6.09
C CYS A 310 -12.01 26.51 -6.79
N ARG A 311 -11.80 26.80 -8.08
CA ARG A 311 -12.61 27.75 -8.86
C ARG A 311 -13.79 27.10 -9.60
N LYS A 312 -13.88 25.78 -9.61
CA LYS A 312 -14.97 25.01 -10.25
C LYS A 312 -16.01 24.63 -9.21
#